data_AF-L2GKF1-F1
#
_entry.id   AF-L2GKF1-F1
#
_cell.length_a   1.000
_cell.length_b   1.000
_cell.length_c   1.000
_cell.angle_alpha   90.00
_cell.angle_beta   90.00
_cell.angle_gamma   90.00
#
_symmetry.space_group_name_H-M   'P 1'
#
loop_
_entity.id
_entity.type
_entity.pdbx_description
1 polymer ?
#
loop_
_entity_poly.entity_id
_entity_poly.type
_entity_poly.pdbx_seq_one_letter_code
_entity_poly.pdbx_strand_id
1 'polypeptide(L)'
;MLVRKGVKQLLTKGEARELLEKAPGVSQRVKHRIVQFCSDSCSGEQAGSMKAELSRFGLTEFEMVNLIDTRPSGLVHLQSIVEEMAERLDGDQMQSILDVFARHAASKSI
;
A
#
# COMPACT_ATOMS: atom_id res chain seq x y z
N MET A 1 -15.93 2.42 27.06
CA MET A 1 -14.87 2.37 26.03
C MET A 1 -14.37 3.78 25.81
N LEU A 2 -13.14 4.09 26.24
CA LEU A 2 -12.52 5.41 26.05
C LEU A 2 -11.70 5.37 24.77
N VAL A 3 -12.13 6.08 23.73
CA VAL A 3 -11.32 6.28 22.51
C VAL A 3 -10.39 7.46 22.77
N ARG A 4 -9.09 7.18 22.95
CA ARG A 4 -8.08 8.24 23.03
C ARG A 4 -7.84 8.82 21.63
N LYS A 5 -7.67 10.14 21.52
CA LYS A 5 -7.34 10.82 20.25
C LYS A 5 -6.01 10.26 19.74
N GLY A 6 -6.06 9.36 18.75
CA GLY A 6 -4.90 8.73 18.14
C GLY A 6 -4.37 9.55 16.96
N VAL A 7 -3.12 9.30 16.58
CA VAL A 7 -2.57 9.75 15.30
C VAL A 7 -3.39 9.08 14.19
N LYS A 8 -3.96 9.88 13.28
CA LYS A 8 -4.65 9.36 12.10
C LYS A 8 -3.59 9.11 11.03
N GLN A 9 -3.29 7.85 10.77
CA GLN A 9 -2.39 7.42 9.71
C GLN A 9 -3.09 6.32 8.91
N LEU A 10 -2.93 6.33 7.59
CA LEU A 10 -3.42 5.24 6.75
C LEU A 10 -2.36 4.14 6.65
N LEU A 11 -2.81 2.91 6.89
CA LEU A 11 -1.96 1.72 6.88
C LEU A 11 -2.29 0.88 5.66
N THR A 12 -1.24 0.35 5.02
CA THR A 12 -1.38 -0.73 4.04
C THR A 12 -1.78 -2.02 4.74
N LYS A 13 -2.30 -3.00 3.98
CA LYS A 13 -2.57 -4.35 4.48
C LYS A 13 -1.35 -4.98 5.15
N GLY A 14 -0.16 -4.74 4.59
CA GLY A 14 1.12 -5.23 5.11
C GLY A 14 1.47 -4.64 6.47
N GLU A 15 1.41 -3.31 6.59
CA GLU A 15 1.65 -2.59 7.86
C GLU A 15 0.63 -2.99 8.93
N ALA A 16 -0.65 -3.09 8.55
CA ALA A 16 -1.72 -3.51 9.45
C ALA A 16 -1.49 -4.95 9.96
N ARG A 17 -1.07 -5.88 9.09
CA ARG A 17 -0.71 -7.25 9.48
C ARG A 17 0.38 -7.25 10.54
N GLU A 18 1.49 -6.55 10.30
CA GLU A 18 2.64 -6.53 11.21
C GLU A 18 2.29 -5.95 12.59
N LEU A 19 1.42 -4.93 12.63
CA LEU A 19 0.92 -4.36 13.89
C LEU A 19 0.01 -5.36 14.62
N LEU A 20 -0.90 -6.03 13.92
CA LEU A 20 -1.85 -6.96 14.51
C LEU A 20 -1.20 -8.27 15.00
N GLU A 21 -0.13 -8.72 14.34
CA GLU A 21 0.66 -9.86 14.80
C GLU A 21 1.29 -9.60 16.19
N LYS A 22 1.79 -8.38 16.39
CA LYS A 22 2.42 -7.90 17.63
C LYS A 22 1.41 -7.47 18.70
N ALA A 23 0.15 -7.26 18.33
CA ALA A 23 -0.88 -6.76 19.25
C ALA A 23 -1.24 -7.80 20.33
N PRO A 24 -1.20 -7.42 21.63
CA PRO A 24 -1.66 -8.28 22.71
C PRO A 24 -3.19 -8.43 22.66
N GLY A 25 -3.69 -9.61 23.02
CA GLY A 25 -5.14 -9.87 23.11
C GLY A 25 -5.84 -10.23 21.80
N VAL A 26 -5.14 -10.25 20.65
CA VAL A 26 -5.70 -10.76 19.39
C VAL A 26 -5.70 -12.29 19.40
N SER A 27 -6.89 -12.89 19.23
CA SER A 27 -7.02 -14.36 19.22
C SER A 27 -6.29 -15.01 18.04
N GLN A 28 -5.84 -16.25 18.22
CA GLN A 28 -5.13 -16.99 17.16
C GLN A 28 -5.96 -17.15 15.88
N ARG A 29 -7.28 -17.33 16.00
CA ARG A 29 -8.20 -17.40 14.85
C ARG A 29 -8.21 -16.11 14.04
N VAL A 30 -8.15 -14.97 14.71
CA VAL A 30 -8.10 -13.65 14.05
C VAL A 30 -6.74 -13.45 13.40
N LYS A 31 -5.64 -13.79 14.08
CA LYS A 31 -4.28 -13.73 13.50
C LYS A 31 -4.18 -14.56 12.22
N HIS A 32 -4.68 -15.80 12.23
CA HIS A 32 -4.67 -16.67 11.05
C HIS A 32 -5.45 -16.08 9.87
N ARG A 33 -6.64 -15.51 10.13
CA ARG A 33 -7.44 -14.85 9.08
C ARG A 33 -6.74 -13.63 8.50
N ILE A 34 -6.08 -12.83 9.33
CA ILE A 34 -5.32 -11.65 8.89
C ILE A 34 -4.15 -12.09 7.99
N VAL A 35 -3.39 -13.10 8.40
CA VAL A 35 -2.28 -13.63 7.60
C VAL A 35 -2.77 -14.15 6.23
N GLN A 36 -3.89 -14.86 6.20
CA GLN A 36 -4.49 -15.33 4.94
C GLN A 36 -4.94 -14.15 4.05
N PHE A 37 -5.62 -13.16 4.63
CA PHE A 37 -6.12 -12.00 3.90
C PHE A 37 -4.99 -11.10 3.35
N CYS A 38 -3.88 -10.98 4.08
CA CYS A 38 -2.73 -10.15 3.70
C CYS A 38 -1.60 -10.97 3.05
N SER A 39 -1.90 -12.16 2.51
CA SER A 39 -0.88 -13.08 1.99
C SER A 39 -0.13 -12.56 0.75
N ASP A 40 -0.78 -11.72 -0.05
CA ASP A 40 -0.24 -11.07 -1.24
C ASP A 40 0.45 -9.73 -0.97
N SER A 41 0.27 -9.20 0.23
CA SER A 41 0.71 -7.85 0.62
C SER A 41 2.24 -7.75 0.65
N CYS A 42 2.77 -6.53 0.48
CA CYS A 42 4.19 -6.26 0.72
C CYS A 42 4.48 -6.19 2.23
N SER A 43 5.76 -6.28 2.62
CA SER A 43 6.15 -5.97 4.00
C SER A 43 5.95 -4.48 4.31
N GLY A 44 5.95 -4.12 5.60
CA GLY A 44 5.90 -2.73 6.05
C GLY A 44 7.10 -1.93 5.58
N GLU A 45 8.29 -2.53 5.53
CA GLU A 45 9.50 -1.89 4.99
C GLU A 45 9.37 -1.58 3.49
N GLN A 46 8.90 -2.55 2.69
CA GLN A 46 8.63 -2.35 1.27
C GLN A 46 7.56 -1.26 1.07
N ALA A 47 6.47 -1.30 1.84
CA ALA A 47 5.42 -0.29 1.78
C ALA A 47 5.97 1.11 2.09
N GLY A 48 6.83 1.24 3.11
CA GLY A 48 7.49 2.50 3.47
C GLY A 48 8.36 3.06 2.34
N SER A 49 9.17 2.20 1.72
CA SER A 49 9.99 2.58 0.56
C SER A 49 9.11 3.05 -0.61
N MET A 50 8.07 2.28 -0.94
CA MET A 50 7.15 2.62 -2.03
C MET A 50 6.40 3.93 -1.76
N LYS A 51 5.92 4.17 -0.54
CA LYS A 51 5.29 5.46 -0.15
C LYS A 51 6.26 6.63 -0.34
N ALA A 52 7.52 6.46 0.06
CA ALA A 52 8.53 7.50 -0.11
C ALA A 52 8.79 7.84 -1.60
N GLU A 53 8.85 6.82 -2.46
CA GLU A 53 8.97 7.01 -3.92
C GLU A 53 7.72 7.67 -4.50
N LEU A 54 6.53 7.18 -4.13
CA LEU A 54 5.25 7.65 -4.66
C LEU A 54 4.88 9.08 -4.22
N SER A 55 5.41 9.53 -3.08
CA SER A 55 5.14 10.88 -2.54
C SER A 55 5.54 12.02 -3.48
N ARG A 56 6.38 11.73 -4.48
CA ARG A 56 6.90 12.69 -5.46
C ARG A 56 5.91 13.03 -6.58
N PHE A 57 4.85 12.23 -6.76
CA PHE A 57 3.90 12.35 -7.88
C PHE A 57 2.61 13.10 -7.50
N GLY A 58 2.57 13.82 -6.38
CA GLY A 58 1.36 14.54 -5.97
C GLY A 58 0.15 13.62 -5.68
N LEU A 59 0.42 12.38 -5.29
CA LEU A 59 -0.59 11.41 -4.87
C LEU A 59 -0.98 11.68 -3.41
N THR A 60 -2.26 11.53 -3.10
CA THR A 60 -2.75 11.55 -1.73
C THR A 60 -2.27 10.31 -0.97
N GLU A 61 -2.25 10.38 0.37
CA GLU A 61 -1.90 9.22 1.21
C GLU A 61 -2.82 8.03 0.94
N PHE A 62 -4.10 8.28 0.68
CA PHE A 62 -5.09 7.26 0.35
C PHE A 62 -4.80 6.58 -0.99
N GLU A 63 -4.51 7.36 -2.03
CA GLU A 63 -4.12 6.83 -3.34
C GLU A 63 -2.85 5.98 -3.23
N MET A 64 -1.82 6.46 -2.52
CA MET A 64 -0.58 5.70 -2.32
C MET A 64 -0.83 4.36 -1.61
N VAL A 65 -1.60 4.36 -0.52
CA VAL A 65 -1.95 3.14 0.21
C VAL A 65 -2.72 2.17 -0.68
N ASN A 66 -3.72 2.64 -1.43
CA ASN A 66 -4.49 1.80 -2.34
C ASN A 66 -3.63 1.24 -3.48
N LEU A 67 -2.73 2.03 -4.05
CA LEU A 67 -1.83 1.55 -5.11
C LEU A 67 -0.91 0.44 -4.58
N ILE A 68 -0.39 0.58 -3.36
CA ILE A 68 0.45 -0.44 -2.72
C ILE A 68 -0.33 -1.73 -2.45
N ASP A 69 -1.57 -1.61 -1.98
CA ASP A 69 -2.42 -2.77 -1.64
C ASP A 69 -3.04 -3.48 -2.85
N THR A 70 -3.17 -2.79 -3.99
CA THR A 70 -3.76 -3.33 -5.23
C THR A 70 -2.71 -3.73 -6.26
N ARG A 71 -1.51 -3.13 -6.22
CA ARG A 71 -0.38 -3.35 -7.14
C ARG A 71 -0.80 -3.21 -8.61
N PRO A 72 -0.92 -1.97 -9.13
CA PRO A 72 -1.33 -1.75 -10.51
C PRO A 72 -0.34 -2.41 -11.49
N SER A 73 -0.87 -3.15 -12.46
CA SER A 73 -0.11 -3.81 -13.52
C SER A 73 -0.06 -3.02 -14.82
N GLY A 74 -0.77 -1.89 -14.89
CA GLY A 74 -0.82 -1.02 -16.06
C GLY A 74 -1.71 0.21 -15.83
N LEU A 75 -1.79 1.05 -16.87
CA LEU A 75 -2.45 2.36 -16.81
C LEU A 75 -3.93 2.29 -16.43
N VAL A 76 -4.65 1.24 -16.87
CA VAL A 76 -6.08 1.06 -16.55
C VAL A 76 -6.29 0.86 -15.04
N HIS A 77 -5.43 0.08 -14.38
CA HIS A 77 -5.48 -0.08 -12.92
C HIS A 77 -5.09 1.21 -12.22
N LEU A 78 -4.09 1.94 -12.72
CA LEU A 78 -3.69 3.22 -12.15
C LEU A 78 -4.85 4.23 -12.16
N GLN A 79 -5.59 4.30 -13.28
CA GLN A 79 -6.75 5.18 -13.45
C GLN A 79 -7.94 4.83 -12.54
N SER A 80 -8.06 3.57 -12.12
CA SER A 80 -9.12 3.18 -11.16
C SER A 80 -8.88 3.69 -9.73
N ILE A 81 -7.68 4.21 -9.44
CA ILE A 81 -7.27 4.62 -8.09
C ILE A 81 -6.95 6.12 -8.05
N VAL A 82 -6.28 6.64 -9.08
CA VAL A 82 -5.92 8.06 -9.15
C VAL A 82 -7.04 8.83 -9.82
N GLU A 83 -7.73 9.66 -9.05
CA GLU A 83 -8.79 10.54 -9.58
C GLU A 83 -8.20 11.61 -10.49
N GLU A 84 -8.89 11.92 -11.58
CA GLU A 84 -8.46 12.93 -12.58
C GLU A 84 -7.02 12.69 -13.08
N MET A 85 -6.63 11.41 -13.20
CA MET A 85 -5.26 10.98 -13.53
C MET A 85 -4.65 11.71 -14.72
N ALA A 86 -5.41 11.87 -15.82
CA ALA A 86 -4.92 12.50 -17.05
C ALA A 86 -4.71 14.02 -16.91
N GLU A 87 -5.31 14.65 -15.91
CA GLU A 87 -5.16 16.09 -15.62
C GLU A 87 -4.04 16.35 -14.62
N ARG A 88 -3.80 15.39 -13.71
CA ARG A 88 -2.80 15.50 -12.63
C ARG A 88 -1.43 14.94 -12.97
N LEU A 89 -1.36 13.97 -13.86
CA LEU A 89 -0.13 13.24 -14.20
C LEU A 89 0.11 13.24 -15.71
N ASP A 90 1.35 13.45 -16.10
CA ASP A 90 1.79 13.22 -17.48
C ASP A 90 2.15 11.73 -17.73
N GLY A 91 2.37 11.37 -18.99
CA GLY A 91 2.68 10.00 -19.36
C GLY A 91 3.96 9.45 -18.73
N ASP A 92 4.98 10.30 -18.55
CA ASP A 92 6.26 9.90 -17.97
C ASP A 92 6.13 9.64 -16.47
N GLN A 93 5.32 10.45 -15.77
CA GLN A 93 4.96 10.25 -14.37
C GLN A 93 4.15 8.97 -14.18
N MET A 94 3.15 8.71 -15.03
CA MET A 94 2.37 7.47 -14.96
C MET A 94 3.26 6.24 -15.16
N GLN A 95 4.16 6.28 -16.14
CA GLN A 95 5.11 5.21 -16.36
C GLN A 95 6.06 5.04 -15.17
N SER A 96 6.58 6.14 -14.62
CA SER A 96 7.45 6.12 -13.45
C SER A 96 6.77 5.50 -12.22
N ILE A 97 5.48 5.76 -12.02
CA ILE A 97 4.69 5.12 -10.97
C ILE A 97 4.63 3.61 -11.20
N LEU A 98 4.30 3.15 -12.41
CA LEU A 98 4.27 1.71 -12.73
C LEU A 98 5.63 1.04 -12.54
N ASP A 99 6.72 1.74 -12.86
CA ASP A 99 8.08 1.24 -12.69
C ASP A 99 8.44 1.02 -11.21
N VAL A 100 7.89 1.81 -10.27
CA VAL A 100 8.02 1.54 -8.83
C VAL A 100 7.49 0.15 -8.53
N PHE A 101 6.29 -0.19 -8.99
CA PHE A 101 5.68 -1.50 -8.72
C PHE A 101 6.45 -2.64 -9.40
N ALA A 102 6.96 -2.44 -10.62
CA ALA A 102 7.74 -3.44 -11.32
C ALA A 102 9.04 -3.81 -10.56
N ARG A 103 9.77 -2.81 -10.02
CA ARG A 103 11.00 -3.04 -9.23
C ARG A 103 10.73 -3.84 -7.96
N HIS A 104 9.66 -3.49 -7.25
CA HIS A 104 9.28 -4.18 -6.00
C HIS A 104 8.65 -5.56 -6.24
N ALA A 105 8.08 -5.81 -7.42
CA ALA A 105 7.60 -7.14 -7.82
C ALA A 105 8.75 -8.13 -8.11
N ALA A 106 9.81 -7.67 -8.78
CA ALA A 106 11.00 -8.48 -9.06
C ALA A 106 11.75 -8.95 -7.80
N SER A 107 11.57 -8.24 -6.68
CA SER A 107 12.18 -8.55 -5.39
C SER A 107 11.57 -9.76 -4.67
N LYS A 108 10.46 -10.34 -5.18
CA LYS A 108 9.86 -11.59 -4.66
C LYS A 108 10.42 -12.87 -5.32
N SER A 109 11.42 -12.77 -6.21
CA SER A 109 12.01 -13.90 -6.93
C SER A 109 13.40 -14.31 -6.38
N ILE A 110 13.50 -14.71 -5.11
CA ILE A 110 14.58 -15.56 -4.57
C ILE A 110 14.01 -16.46 -3.49
#